data_AF-A0A2L1S4G6-F1
#
_entry.id   AF-A0A2L1S4G6-F1
#
_cell.length_a   1.000
_cell.length_b   1.000
_cell.length_c   1.000
_cell.angle_alpha   90.00
_cell.angle_beta   90.00
_cell.angle_gamma   90.00
#
_symmetry.space_group_name_H-M   'P 1'
#
loop_
_entity.id
_entity.type
_entity.pdbx_description
1 polymer ?
#
loop_
_entity_poly.entity_id
_entity_poly.type
_entity_poly.pdbx_seq_one_letter_code
_entity_poly.pdbx_strand_id
1 'polypeptide(L)'
;MRAIIEMPLVRLVAGFVIWSAGFVVLYAVQALGCAYGWGDWHRPVLIGLYLLALAPLSWLAIPARAGAEEGPLHFAALWANRAALLAAVLIFMPVTFASLCV
;
A
#
# COMPACT_ATOMS: atom_id res chain seq x y z
N MET A 1 -1.25 19.84 1.79
CA MET A 1 -0.77 18.43 1.81
C MET A 1 0.62 18.26 1.22
N ARG A 2 0.93 18.78 0.01
CA ARG A 2 2.29 18.69 -0.58
C ARG A 2 3.39 19.11 0.39
N ALA A 3 3.28 20.28 1.03
CA ALA A 3 4.29 20.78 1.97
C ALA A 3 4.55 19.88 3.22
N ILE A 4 3.58 19.07 3.65
CA ILE A 4 3.75 18.15 4.80
C ILE A 4 4.43 16.85 4.34
N ILE A 5 4.13 16.37 3.12
CA ILE A 5 4.72 15.17 2.52
C ILE A 5 6.19 15.39 2.11
N GLU A 6 6.59 16.63 1.82
CA GLU A 6 8.00 16.96 1.52
C GLU A 6 8.91 16.87 2.76
N MET A 7 8.36 16.80 3.97
CA MET A 7 9.18 16.55 5.17
C MET A 7 9.76 15.13 5.10
N PRO A 8 11.10 14.96 5.09
CA PRO A 8 11.72 13.66 4.83
C PRO A 8 11.36 12.60 5.87
N LEU A 9 11.11 13.01 7.13
CA LEU A 9 10.58 12.13 8.19
C LEU A 9 9.17 11.62 7.90
N VAL A 10 8.27 12.49 7.43
CA VAL A 10 6.89 12.08 7.08
C VAL A 10 6.94 11.11 5.90
N ARG A 11 7.75 11.41 4.90
CA ARG A 11 7.93 10.55 3.72
C ARG A 11 8.55 9.19 4.05
N LEU A 12 9.44 9.13 5.04
CA LEU A 12 10.05 7.88 5.52
C LEU A 12 9.00 6.90 6.06
N VAL A 13 8.01 7.40 6.80
CA VAL A 13 7.01 6.58 7.51
C VAL A 13 5.74 6.37 6.69
N ALA A 14 5.41 7.29 5.77
CA ALA A 14 4.17 7.28 5.00
C ALA A 14 3.89 5.95 4.28
N GLY A 15 4.89 5.35 3.62
CA GLY A 15 4.73 4.08 2.90
C GLY A 15 4.27 2.94 3.80
N PHE A 16 4.87 2.78 4.98
CA PHE A 16 4.50 1.71 5.91
C PHE A 16 3.16 1.95 6.60
N VAL A 17 2.77 3.21 6.81
CA VAL A 17 1.44 3.55 7.35
C VAL A 17 0.36 3.18 6.33
N ILE A 18 0.55 3.54 5.06
CA ILE A 18 -0.39 3.21 3.99
C ILE A 18 -0.44 1.70 3.76
N TRP A 19 0.71 1.03 3.79
CA TRP A 19 0.78 -0.43 3.73
C TRP A 19 -0.01 -1.08 4.86
N SER A 20 0.18 -0.63 6.10
CA SER A 20 -0.53 -1.18 7.27
C SER A 20 -2.05 -0.98 7.17
N ALA A 21 -2.48 0.22 6.74
CA ALA A 21 -3.89 0.50 6.53
C ALA A 21 -4.48 -0.38 5.42
N GLY A 22 -3.78 -0.55 4.30
CA GLY A 22 -4.18 -1.44 3.21
C GLY A 22 -4.32 -2.89 3.67
N PHE A 23 -3.37 -3.39 4.47
CA PHE A 23 -3.42 -4.73 5.05
C PHE A 23 -4.68 -4.93 5.91
N VAL A 24 -4.94 -4.02 6.86
CA VAL A 24 -6.11 -4.11 7.74
C VAL A 24 -7.42 -4.08 6.96
N VAL A 25 -7.53 -3.17 5.97
CA VAL A 25 -8.74 -3.05 5.15
C VAL A 25 -8.98 -4.29 4.31
N LEU A 26 -7.95 -4.78 3.60
CA LEU A 26 -8.07 -5.98 2.78
C LEU A 26 -8.45 -7.20 3.61
N TYR A 27 -7.84 -7.36 4.78
CA TYR A 27 -8.12 -8.47 5.67
C TYR A 27 -9.54 -8.40 6.27
N ALA A 28 -9.99 -7.22 6.66
CA ALA A 28 -11.35 -7.00 7.15
C ALA A 28 -12.39 -7.29 6.06
N VAL A 29 -12.19 -6.79 4.83
CA VAL A 29 -13.09 -7.02 3.70
C VAL A 29 -13.10 -8.49 3.28
N GLN A 30 -11.94 -9.16 3.33
CA GLN A 30 -11.85 -10.59 3.09
C GLN A 30 -12.74 -11.38 4.07
N ALA A 31 -12.65 -11.07 5.37
CA ALA A 31 -13.47 -11.71 6.40
C ALA A 31 -14.97 -11.41 6.24
N LEU A 32 -15.31 -10.15 5.95
CA LEU A 32 -16.70 -9.71 5.70
C LEU A 32 -17.31 -10.41 4.49
N GLY A 33 -16.59 -10.47 3.37
CA GLY A 33 -17.10 -11.09 2.16
C GLY A 33 -17.32 -12.61 2.29
N CYS A 34 -16.50 -13.29 3.11
CA CYS A 34 -16.76 -14.69 3.45
C CYS A 34 -17.97 -14.83 4.41
N ALA A 35 -18.10 -13.98 5.43
CA ALA A 35 -19.20 -14.05 6.40
C ALA A 35 -20.58 -13.70 5.81
N TYR A 36 -20.62 -12.72 4.90
CA TYR A 36 -21.85 -12.25 4.25
C TYR A 36 -22.11 -12.89 2.88
N GLY A 37 -21.24 -13.78 2.40
CA GLY A 37 -21.46 -14.55 1.17
C GLY A 37 -21.56 -13.69 -0.09
N TRP A 38 -20.59 -12.80 -0.33
CA TRP A 38 -20.61 -11.85 -1.47
C TRP A 38 -20.53 -12.50 -2.87
N GLY A 39 -20.41 -13.83 -2.95
CA GLY A 39 -20.41 -14.59 -4.20
C GLY A 39 -19.38 -14.06 -5.20
N ASP A 40 -19.83 -13.82 -6.43
CA ASP A 40 -18.97 -13.36 -7.53
C ASP A 40 -18.40 -11.95 -7.33
N TRP A 41 -19.01 -11.12 -6.48
CA TRP A 41 -18.53 -9.76 -6.19
C TRP A 41 -17.36 -9.70 -5.22
N HIS A 42 -17.11 -10.79 -4.46
CA HIS A 42 -16.04 -10.84 -3.48
C HIS A 42 -14.66 -10.56 -4.07
N ARG A 43 -14.33 -11.28 -5.15
CA ARG A 43 -13.00 -11.23 -5.77
C ARG A 43 -12.72 -9.89 -6.49
N PRO A 44 -13.65 -9.33 -7.29
CA PRO A 44 -13.46 -8.01 -7.89
C PRO A 44 -13.26 -6.89 -6.86
N VAL A 45 -14.01 -6.90 -5.74
CA VAL A 45 -13.89 -5.88 -4.68
C VAL A 45 -12.49 -5.93 -4.04
N LEU A 46 -12.03 -7.13 -3.73
CA LEU A 46 -10.70 -7.36 -3.17
C LEU A 46 -9.57 -6.92 -4.12
N ILE A 47 -9.69 -7.23 -5.42
CA ILE A 47 -8.74 -6.75 -6.44
C ILE A 47 -8.78 -5.21 -6.54
N GLY A 48 -9.97 -4.62 -6.51
CA GLY A 48 -10.13 -3.16 -6.53
C GLY A 48 -9.44 -2.48 -5.35
N LEU A 49 -9.63 -3.01 -4.14
CA LEU A 49 -8.96 -2.51 -2.93
C LEU A 49 -7.45 -2.70 -2.98
N TYR A 50 -6.98 -3.82 -3.54
CA TYR A 50 -5.55 -4.06 -3.74
C TYR A 50 -4.94 -3.00 -4.67
N LEU A 51 -5.55 -2.73 -5.82
CA LEU A 51 -5.09 -1.71 -6.75
C LEU A 51 -5.15 -0.30 -6.12
N LEU A 52 -6.20 0.00 -5.35
CA LEU A 52 -6.32 1.26 -4.61
C LEU A 52 -5.21 1.43 -3.57
N ALA A 53 -4.77 0.36 -2.91
CA ALA A 53 -3.67 0.41 -1.96
C ALA A 53 -2.31 0.62 -2.66
N LEU A 54 -2.12 0.07 -3.86
CA LEU A 54 -0.89 0.22 -4.64
C LEU A 54 -0.72 1.63 -5.24
N ALA A 55 -1.82 2.30 -5.60
CA ALA A 55 -1.77 3.63 -6.21
C ALA A 55 -0.97 4.68 -5.39
N PRO A 56 -1.23 4.91 -4.09
CA PRO A 56 -0.44 5.85 -3.30
C PRO A 56 0.98 5.34 -2.99
N LEU A 57 1.18 4.02 -2.86
CA LEU A 57 2.51 3.43 -2.61
C LEU A 57 3.43 3.57 -3.83
N SER A 58 2.89 3.35 -5.03
CA SER A 58 3.62 3.55 -6.29
C SER A 58 4.01 5.02 -6.46
N TRP A 59 3.13 5.94 -6.11
CA TRP A 59 3.44 7.38 -6.10
C TRP A 59 4.59 7.72 -5.13
N LEU A 60 4.56 7.17 -3.91
CA LEU A 60 5.60 7.39 -2.90
C LEU A 60 6.96 6.78 -3.27
N ALA A 61 6.97 5.72 -4.09
CA ALA A 61 8.18 5.05 -4.56
C ALA A 61 8.92 5.79 -5.70
N ILE A 62 8.29 6.82 -6.28
CA ILE A 62 8.89 7.68 -7.31
C ILE A 62 9.82 8.69 -6.65
N PRO A 63 11.06 8.88 -7.14
CA PRO A 63 11.96 9.91 -6.60
C PRO A 63 11.34 11.31 -6.76
N ALA A 64 11.51 12.18 -5.75
CA ALA A 64 11.15 13.59 -5.97
C ALA A 64 12.03 14.20 -7.05
N ARG A 65 11.49 15.15 -7.80
CA ARG A 65 12.22 15.84 -8.88
C ARG A 65 13.48 16.51 -8.32
N ALA A 66 14.57 16.42 -9.09
CA ALA A 66 15.89 16.96 -8.79
C ALA A 66 15.81 18.42 -8.31
N GLY A 67 16.35 18.69 -7.12
CA GLY A 67 16.29 19.98 -6.43
C GLY A 67 15.93 19.89 -4.94
N ALA A 68 15.47 18.73 -4.46
CA ALA A 68 15.21 18.47 -3.05
C ALA A 68 16.43 17.81 -2.38
N GLU A 69 17.17 18.61 -1.60
CA GLU A 69 18.13 18.24 -0.54
C GLU A 69 18.73 16.81 -0.62
N GLU A 70 19.97 16.72 -1.11
CA GLU A 70 20.77 15.49 -1.17
C GLU A 70 21.22 15.06 0.24
N GLY A 71 20.30 14.45 1.00
CA GLY A 71 20.56 13.93 2.34
C GLY A 71 20.38 12.41 2.44
N PRO A 72 21.12 11.71 3.31
CA PRO A 72 20.95 10.27 3.54
C PRO A 72 19.52 9.89 3.98
N LEU A 73 18.81 10.83 4.61
CA LEU A 73 17.40 10.66 5.01
C LEU A 73 16.45 10.56 3.81
N HIS A 74 16.73 11.29 2.72
CA HIS A 74 15.94 11.20 1.48
C HIS A 74 16.12 9.84 0.81
N PHE A 75 17.36 9.36 0.75
CA PHE A 75 17.70 8.05 0.22
C PHE A 75 17.03 6.92 1.03
N ALA A 76 17.12 6.99 2.36
CA ALA A 76 16.44 6.04 3.24
C ALA A 76 14.92 6.04 3.03
N ALA A 77 14.30 7.21 2.92
CA ALA A 77 12.86 7.33 2.68
C ALA A 77 12.44 6.73 1.33
N LEU A 78 13.20 6.92 0.26
CA LEU A 78 12.90 6.34 -1.05
C LEU A 78 12.92 4.81 -1.00
N TRP A 79 13.97 4.22 -0.41
CA TRP A 79 14.09 2.77 -0.28
C TRP A 79 13.06 2.17 0.66
N ALA A 80 12.73 2.84 1.76
CA ALA A 80 11.65 2.42 2.64
C ALA A 80 10.30 2.36 1.91
N ASN A 81 9.98 3.38 1.10
CA ASN A 81 8.74 3.38 0.30
C ASN A 81 8.73 2.30 -0.79
N ARG A 82 9.88 2.01 -1.42
CA ARG A 82 10.02 0.89 -2.37
C ARG A 82 9.86 -0.46 -1.69
N ALA A 83 10.41 -0.64 -0.49
CA ALA A 83 10.23 -1.84 0.30
C ALA A 83 8.76 -2.03 0.69
N ALA A 84 8.07 -0.96 1.12
CA ALA A 84 6.64 -1.00 1.41
C ALA A 84 5.79 -1.36 0.18
N LEU A 85 6.14 -0.84 -1.00
CA LEU A 85 5.47 -1.20 -2.26
C LEU A 85 5.69 -2.68 -2.61
N LEU A 86 6.94 -3.17 -2.55
CA LEU A 86 7.25 -4.57 -2.79
C LEU A 86 6.53 -5.49 -1.80
N ALA A 87 6.50 -5.10 -0.51
CA ALA A 87 5.75 -5.81 0.51
C ALA A 87 4.24 -5.82 0.21
N ALA A 88 3.66 -4.70 -0.24
CA ALA A 88 2.25 -4.65 -0.65
C ALA A 88 1.98 -5.64 -1.79
N VAL A 89 2.82 -5.62 -2.82
CA VAL A 89 2.66 -6.50 -3.98
C VAL A 89 2.71 -7.97 -3.57
N LEU A 90 3.70 -8.36 -2.77
CA LEU A 90 3.90 -9.77 -2.39
C LEU A 90 2.88 -10.25 -1.36
N ILE A 91 2.59 -9.44 -0.34
CA ILE A 91 1.74 -9.85 0.80
C ILE A 91 0.26 -9.75 0.44
N PHE A 92 -0.13 -8.80 -0.42
CA PHE A 92 -1.54 -8.68 -0.84
C PHE A 92 -1.84 -9.53 -2.08
N MET A 93 -0.82 -10.03 -2.80
CA MET A 93 -1.00 -10.93 -3.95
C MET A 93 -1.99 -12.08 -3.70
N PRO A 94 -1.92 -12.81 -2.55
CA PRO A 94 -2.79 -13.95 -2.29
C PRO A 94 -4.27 -13.62 -2.31
N VAL A 95 -4.65 -12.38 -1.97
CA VAL A 95 -6.03 -11.90 -2.03
C VAL A 95 -6.63 -12.03 -3.44
N THR A 96 -5.79 -12.06 -4.47
CA THR A 96 -6.25 -12.19 -5.86
C THR A 96 -6.59 -13.63 -6.26
N PHE A 97 -6.12 -14.67 -5.56
CA PHE A 97 -6.32 -16.07 -5.98
C PHE A 97 -6.66 -17.05 -4.85
N ALA A 98 -6.31 -16.74 -3.61
CA ALA A 98 -6.56 -17.57 -2.43
C ALA A 98 -7.58 -16.87 -1.52
N SER A 99 -8.86 -16.84 -1.94
CA SER A 99 -9.92 -16.48 -1.00
C SER A 99 -10.06 -17.65 0.00
N LEU A 100 -9.54 -17.47 1.22
CA LEU A 100 -9.64 -18.43 2.34
C LEU A 100 -11.09 -18.56 2.89
N CYS A 101 -12.11 -18.40 2.04
CA CYS A 101 -13.48 -18.72 2.43
C CYS A 101 -13.61 -20.25 2.44
N VAL A 102 -13.12 -20.88 3.51
CA VAL A 102 -13.28 -22.31 3.81
C VAL A 102 -14.42 -22.49 4.79
#